data_AF-A0A2P4QYS3-F1
#
_entry.id   AF-A0A2P4QYS3-F1
#
_cell.length_a   1.000
_cell.length_b   1.000
_cell.length_c   1.000
_cell.angle_alpha   90.00
_cell.angle_beta   90.00
_cell.angle_gamma   90.00
#
_symmetry.space_group_name_H-M   'P 1'
#
loop_
_entity.id
_entity.type
_entity.pdbx_description
1 polymer ?
#
loop_
_entity_poly.entity_id
_entity_poly.type
_entity_poly.pdbx_seq_one_letter_code
_entity_poly.pdbx_strand_id
1 'polypeptide(L)'
;MVARVFCHDYPNNPYIDALYSIGNVHSRYKVIALGYYPQNIKYTQKSSRSIVQYQIPDGYIIETEAANKAIRCETKYIPVNKVLYTIIWKEGRAEYSISSERSASGAINAFLKRISRENSRLSGIHVFGLDIEILHQARTEELTIAKTTNIDKRKRPLSEVSVS
;
A
#
# COMPACT_ATOMS: atom_id res chain seq x y z
N MET A 1 12.30 -10.80 5.23
CA MET A 1 10.98 -10.20 4.91
C MET A 1 10.03 -11.36 4.71
N VAL A 2 8.87 -11.40 5.38
CA VAL A 2 7.85 -12.41 5.06
C VAL A 2 7.26 -11.96 3.73
N ALA A 3 7.41 -12.76 2.69
CA ALA A 3 6.85 -12.44 1.38
C ALA A 3 5.31 -12.36 1.52
N ARG A 4 4.73 -11.23 1.13
CA ARG A 4 3.28 -11.05 1.05
C ARG A 4 2.87 -11.20 -0.40
N VAL A 5 1.87 -12.03 -0.64
CA VAL A 5 1.23 -12.15 -1.94
C VAL A 5 -0.03 -11.29 -1.90
N PHE A 6 -0.21 -10.45 -2.92
CA PHE A 6 -1.37 -9.57 -3.03
C PHE A 6 -2.34 -10.10 -4.08
N CYS A 7 -3.61 -10.26 -3.69
CA CYS A 7 -4.71 -10.63 -4.59
C CYS A 7 -5.62 -9.42 -4.79
N HIS A 8 -5.86 -9.01 -6.03
CA HIS A 8 -6.65 -7.81 -6.34
C HIS A 8 -7.20 -7.82 -7.78
N ASP A 9 -8.19 -6.95 -8.03
CA ASP A 9 -8.63 -6.51 -9.36
C ASP A 9 -8.57 -4.97 -9.44
N TYR A 10 -7.54 -4.37 -8.84
CA TYR A 10 -7.33 -2.91 -8.88
C TYR A 10 -6.99 -2.45 -10.31
N PRO A 11 -7.57 -1.34 -10.82
CA PRO A 11 -8.41 -0.36 -10.12
C PRO A 11 -9.93 -0.63 -10.17
N ASN A 12 -10.39 -1.71 -10.80
CA ASN A 12 -11.83 -2.02 -10.91
C ASN A 12 -12.46 -2.31 -9.53
N ASN A 13 -11.66 -2.88 -8.63
CA ASN A 13 -12.04 -3.16 -7.26
C ASN A 13 -11.04 -2.47 -6.29
N PRO A 14 -11.51 -1.64 -5.33
CA PRO A 14 -10.62 -0.94 -4.40
C PRO A 14 -10.07 -1.84 -3.29
N TYR A 15 -10.54 -3.08 -3.18
CA TYR A 15 -10.08 -4.01 -2.16
C TYR A 15 -8.85 -4.80 -2.61
N ILE A 16 -7.87 -4.92 -1.73
CA ILE A 16 -6.65 -5.71 -1.92
C ILE A 16 -6.46 -6.62 -0.72
N ASP A 17 -6.30 -7.89 -0.99
CA ASP A 17 -6.09 -8.93 0.01
C ASP A 17 -4.61 -9.29 0.04
N ALA A 18 -3.98 -9.28 1.22
CA ALA A 18 -2.59 -9.64 1.43
C ALA A 18 -2.49 -10.93 2.24
N LEU A 19 -1.84 -11.93 1.66
CA LEU A 19 -1.62 -13.25 2.25
C LEU A 19 -0.16 -13.37 2.70
N TYR A 20 0.05 -13.70 3.98
CA TYR A 20 1.38 -14.00 4.49
C TYR A 20 1.73 -15.47 4.20
N SER A 21 2.90 -15.68 3.62
CA SER A 21 3.44 -17.02 3.31
C SER A 21 3.64 -17.91 4.56
N ILE A 22 3.63 -17.32 5.76
CA ILE A 22 3.72 -18.03 7.04
C ILE A 22 2.53 -17.59 7.91
N GLY A 23 1.58 -18.49 8.17
CA GLY A 23 0.63 -18.37 9.28
C GLY A 23 -0.82 -18.00 8.97
N ASN A 24 -1.31 -18.12 7.73
CA ASN A 24 -2.71 -17.82 7.35
C ASN A 24 -3.23 -16.44 7.81
N VAL A 25 -2.31 -15.49 8.07
CA VAL A 25 -2.71 -14.13 8.39
C VAL A 25 -3.15 -13.49 7.09
N HIS A 26 -4.33 -12.88 7.13
CA HIS A 26 -4.94 -12.19 6.01
C HIS A 26 -5.12 -10.72 6.40
N SER A 27 -4.51 -9.80 5.65
CA SER A 27 -4.78 -8.37 5.80
C SER A 27 -5.55 -7.90 4.59
N ARG A 28 -6.71 -7.29 4.81
CA ARG A 28 -7.49 -6.66 3.76
C ARG A 28 -7.31 -5.15 3.80
N TYR A 29 -7.14 -4.57 2.64
CA TYR A 29 -7.01 -3.13 2.44
C TYR A 29 -8.14 -2.67 1.55
N LYS A 30 -8.64 -1.47 1.79
CA LYS A 30 -9.52 -0.74 0.89
C LYS A 30 -8.85 0.58 0.53
N VAL A 31 -8.59 0.77 -0.75
CA VAL A 31 -8.00 2.01 -1.26
C VAL A 31 -9.08 3.09 -1.31
N ILE A 32 -8.86 4.18 -0.58
CA ILE A 32 -9.76 5.34 -0.56
C ILE A 32 -9.23 6.44 -1.47
N ALA A 33 -7.93 6.72 -1.40
CA ALA A 33 -7.24 7.64 -2.29
C ALA A 33 -5.87 7.07 -2.62
N LEU A 34 -5.54 6.94 -3.91
CA LEU A 34 -4.24 6.43 -4.33
C LEU A 34 -3.11 7.37 -3.94
N GLY A 35 -3.34 8.69 -3.97
CA GLY A 35 -2.28 9.68 -3.81
C GLY A 35 -1.32 9.68 -5.01
N TYR A 36 -0.25 10.47 -4.92
CA TYR A 36 0.75 10.63 -5.98
C TYR A 36 2.15 10.74 -5.39
N TYR A 37 3.18 10.51 -6.21
CA TYR A 37 4.55 10.78 -5.78
C TYR A 37 4.93 12.23 -6.09
N PRO A 38 5.29 13.06 -5.09
CA PRO A 38 5.73 14.43 -5.34
C PRO A 38 7.14 14.45 -5.95
N GLN A 39 7.58 15.58 -6.51
CA GLN A 39 8.91 15.69 -7.13
C GLN A 39 10.06 15.29 -6.19
N ASN A 40 9.97 15.65 -4.91
CA ASN A 40 10.96 15.31 -3.88
C ASN A 40 10.50 14.11 -3.03
N ILE A 41 10.51 12.92 -3.62
CA ILE A 41 9.98 11.69 -3.01
C ILE A 41 10.75 11.33 -1.73
N LYS A 42 10.02 11.01 -0.66
CA LYS A 42 10.55 10.36 0.53
C LYS A 42 10.38 8.86 0.47
N TYR A 43 11.25 8.17 1.21
CA TYR A 43 11.27 6.71 1.29
C TYR A 43 11.11 6.24 2.73
N THR A 44 10.52 5.06 2.92
CA THR A 44 10.49 4.40 4.22
C THR A 44 11.92 4.17 4.74
N GLN A 45 12.12 4.25 6.05
CA GLN A 45 13.44 4.02 6.65
C GLN A 45 13.91 2.57 6.46
N LYS A 46 15.20 2.40 6.13
CA LYS A 46 15.83 1.07 6.21
C LYS A 46 15.87 0.61 7.65
N SER A 47 15.74 -0.69 7.86
CA SER A 47 15.99 -1.30 9.16
C SER A 47 16.73 -2.61 8.98
N SER A 48 17.33 -3.13 10.05
CA SER A 48 17.94 -4.47 10.03
C SER A 48 16.96 -5.59 9.61
N ARG A 49 15.64 -5.35 9.70
CA ARG A 49 14.59 -6.30 9.32
C ARG A 49 14.04 -6.10 7.90
N SER A 50 14.26 -4.93 7.30
CA SER A 50 13.82 -4.60 5.94
C SER A 50 14.83 -3.70 5.26
N ILE A 51 15.54 -4.29 4.30
CA ILE A 51 16.52 -3.59 3.46
C ILE A 51 15.81 -2.80 2.35
N VAL A 52 14.65 -3.29 1.91
CA VAL A 52 13.81 -2.63 0.90
C VAL A 52 13.20 -1.37 1.48
N GLN A 53 13.26 -0.29 0.70
CA GLN A 53 12.58 0.97 0.98
C GLN A 53 11.47 1.19 -0.03
N TYR A 54 10.37 1.76 0.42
CA TYR A 54 9.21 2.06 -0.40
C TYR A 54 9.04 3.57 -0.52
N GLN A 55 8.66 4.03 -1.71
CA GLN A 55 8.32 5.42 -1.94
C GLN A 55 7.03 5.78 -1.22
N ILE A 56 6.99 6.97 -0.61
CA ILE A 56 5.86 7.42 0.18
C ILE A 56 5.02 8.40 -0.66
N PRO A 57 3.76 8.07 -0.97
CA PRO A 57 2.87 8.95 -1.72
C PRO A 57 2.33 10.10 -0.84
N ASP A 58 2.04 11.23 -1.46
CA ASP A 58 1.25 12.32 -0.87
C ASP A 58 -0.25 12.10 -1.10
N GLY A 59 -1.08 12.49 -0.12
CA GLY A 59 -2.53 12.37 -0.19
C GLY A 59 -3.07 10.93 -0.30
N TYR A 60 -2.28 9.94 0.10
CA TYR A 60 -2.67 8.53 0.06
C TYR A 60 -3.48 8.14 1.29
N ILE A 61 -4.57 7.40 1.07
CA ILE A 61 -5.52 7.01 2.11
C ILE A 61 -5.97 5.57 1.87
N ILE A 62 -5.87 4.74 2.90
CA ILE A 62 -6.43 3.39 2.91
C ILE A 62 -7.18 3.10 4.20
N GLU A 63 -8.13 2.17 4.12
CA GLU A 63 -8.72 1.53 5.30
C GLU A 63 -8.19 0.10 5.43
N THR A 64 -7.91 -0.33 6.65
CA THR A 64 -7.48 -1.69 6.98
C THR A 64 -7.82 -2.03 8.43
N GLU A 65 -7.41 -3.20 8.90
CA GLU A 65 -7.52 -3.61 10.30
C GLU A 65 -6.15 -3.68 10.97
N ALA A 66 -6.05 -3.13 12.18
CA ALA A 66 -4.89 -3.27 13.04
C ALA A 66 -5.33 -3.45 14.50
N ALA A 67 -4.77 -4.46 15.18
CA ALA A 67 -5.09 -4.76 16.58
C ALA A 67 -6.61 -4.86 16.85
N ASN A 68 -7.33 -5.55 15.95
CA ASN A 68 -8.78 -5.75 15.99
C ASN A 68 -9.61 -4.45 15.92
N LYS A 69 -9.06 -3.41 15.28
CA LYS A 69 -9.75 -2.15 15.00
C LYS A 69 -9.67 -1.84 13.52
N ALA A 70 -10.81 -1.47 12.94
CA ALA A 70 -10.83 -0.83 11.63
C ALA A 70 -10.20 0.56 11.75
N ILE A 71 -9.20 0.83 10.92
CA ILE A 71 -8.44 2.07 10.93
C ILE A 71 -8.33 2.62 9.51
N ARG A 72 -8.24 3.95 9.41
CA ARG A 72 -7.84 4.68 8.21
C ARG A 72 -6.41 5.18 8.38
N CYS A 73 -5.54 4.85 7.42
CA CYS A 73 -4.16 5.31 7.39
C CYS A 73 -4.01 6.36 6.30
N GLU A 74 -3.27 7.44 6.59
CA GLU A 74 -3.02 8.53 5.66
C GLU A 74 -1.56 8.95 5.63
N THR A 75 -1.06 9.29 4.46
CA THR A 75 0.21 10.00 4.31
C THR A 75 -0.02 11.35 3.66
N LYS A 76 0.53 12.40 4.30
CA LYS A 76 0.46 13.77 3.81
C LYS A 76 1.82 14.44 3.91
N TYR A 77 2.31 14.98 2.81
CA TYR A 77 3.50 15.81 2.82
C TYR A 77 3.16 17.15 3.48
N ILE A 78 3.99 17.54 4.42
CA ILE A 78 3.90 18.80 5.15
C ILE A 78 5.14 19.66 4.82
N PRO A 79 5.13 20.97 5.11
CA PRO A 79 6.28 21.83 4.86
C PRO A 79 7.60 21.27 5.40
N VAL A 80 8.72 21.74 4.84
CA VAL A 80 10.08 21.27 5.20
C VAL A 80 10.34 19.81 4.76
N ASN A 81 9.67 19.37 3.68
CA ASN A 81 9.88 18.05 3.07
C ASN A 81 9.77 16.90 4.10
N LYS A 82 8.77 16.99 4.98
CA LYS A 82 8.42 15.94 5.95
C LYS A 82 7.12 15.27 5.53
N VAL A 83 6.91 14.04 5.99
CA VAL A 83 5.66 13.32 5.80
C VAL A 83 5.00 13.13 7.15
N LEU A 84 3.73 13.51 7.24
CA LEU A 84 2.84 13.18 8.35
C LEU A 84 2.14 11.86 8.06
N TYR A 85 2.27 10.92 8.98
CA TYR A 85 1.61 9.61 8.95
C TYR A 85 0.49 9.63 9.99
N THR A 86 -0.76 9.53 9.54
CA THR A 86 -1.93 9.63 10.41
C THR A 86 -2.66 8.29 10.45
N ILE A 87 -3.08 7.89 11.65
CA ILE A 87 -4.01 6.78 11.86
C ILE A 87 -5.27 7.35 12.50
N ILE A 88 -6.42 7.05 11.90
CA ILE A 88 -7.74 7.46 12.36
C ILE A 88 -8.54 6.19 12.66
N TRP A 89 -9.26 6.16 13.77
CA TRP A 89 -10.14 5.05 14.11
C TRP A 89 -11.36 5.54 14.88
N LYS A 90 -12.39 4.72 14.92
CA LYS A 90 -13.62 5.01 15.64
C LYS A 90 -13.78 4.12 16.86
N GLU A 91 -14.32 4.68 17.94
CA GLU A 91 -14.81 3.92 19.09
C GLU A 91 -16.22 4.41 19.41
N GLY A 92 -17.22 3.58 19.12
CA GLY A 92 -18.62 4.00 19.13
C GLY A 92 -18.87 5.12 18.11
N ARG A 93 -19.36 6.27 18.59
CA ARG A 93 -19.63 7.45 17.76
C ARG A 93 -18.44 8.43 17.68
N ALA A 94 -17.41 8.23 18.49
CA ALA A 94 -16.25 9.11 18.53
C ALA A 94 -15.21 8.68 17.51
N GLU A 95 -14.57 9.66 16.87
CA GLU A 95 -13.42 9.47 15.99
C GLU A 95 -12.16 9.99 16.69
N TYR A 96 -11.09 9.21 16.61
CA TYR A 96 -9.79 9.51 17.19
C TYR A 96 -8.75 9.50 16.09
N SER A 97 -7.73 10.33 16.24
CA SER A 97 -6.59 10.34 15.35
C SER A 97 -5.28 10.43 16.13
N ILE A 98 -4.23 9.84 15.57
CA ILE A 98 -2.87 10.02 16.05
C ILE A 98 -1.96 10.14 14.85
N SER A 99 -0.93 10.99 14.97
CA SER A 99 -0.02 11.27 13.87
C SER A 99 1.42 11.13 14.29
N SER A 100 2.30 10.86 13.32
CA SER A 100 3.75 10.89 13.49
C SER A 100 4.41 11.56 12.31
N GLU A 101 5.38 12.45 12.54
CA GLU A 101 6.25 12.98 11.49
C GLU A 101 7.50 12.11 11.25
N ARG A 102 7.70 11.09 12.10
CA ARG A 102 8.94 10.28 12.10
C ARG A 102 8.86 9.13 11.11
N SER A 103 7.78 8.34 11.16
CA SER A 103 7.56 7.20 10.30
C SER A 103 6.16 6.61 10.50
N ALA A 104 5.71 5.76 9.56
CA ALA A 104 4.52 4.93 9.71
C ALA A 104 4.57 4.06 10.98
N SER A 105 5.73 3.46 11.30
CA SER A 105 5.91 2.68 12.53
C SER A 105 5.79 3.56 13.78
N GLY A 106 6.23 4.82 13.71
CA GLY A 106 6.03 5.80 14.78
C GLY A 106 4.55 6.03 15.06
N ALA A 107 3.73 6.21 14.01
CA ALA A 107 2.27 6.36 14.14
C ALA A 107 1.64 5.08 14.73
N ILE A 108 2.03 3.91 14.25
CA ILE A 108 1.52 2.62 14.75
C ILE A 108 1.84 2.39 16.22
N ASN A 109 3.08 2.67 16.64
CA ASN A 109 3.47 2.51 18.04
C ASN A 109 2.67 3.47 18.95
N ALA A 110 2.43 4.70 18.49
CA ALA A 110 1.62 5.66 19.22
C ALA A 110 0.15 5.20 19.31
N PHE A 111 -0.41 4.68 18.22
CA PHE A 111 -1.75 4.09 18.20
C PHE A 111 -1.86 2.89 19.15
N LEU A 112 -0.95 1.92 19.07
CA LEU A 112 -0.94 0.72 19.93
C LEU A 112 -0.83 1.09 21.41
N LYS A 113 0.00 2.08 21.75
CA LYS A 113 0.06 2.64 23.10
C LYS A 113 -1.27 3.23 23.55
N ARG A 114 -1.93 4.00 22.68
CA ARG A 114 -3.22 4.64 22.97
C ARG A 114 -4.37 3.65 23.23
N ILE A 115 -4.29 2.44 22.67
CA ILE A 115 -5.28 1.37 22.85
C ILE A 115 -4.81 0.25 23.80
N SER A 116 -3.73 0.47 24.56
CA SER A 116 -3.16 -0.48 25.53
C SER A 116 -2.75 -1.84 24.90
N ARG A 117 -2.20 -1.81 23.68
CA ARG A 117 -1.71 -2.98 22.92
C ARG A 117 -0.21 -2.90 22.61
N GLU A 118 0.58 -2.34 23.52
CA GLU A 118 2.02 -2.08 23.36
C GLU A 118 2.86 -3.33 23.04
N ASN A 119 2.42 -4.51 23.47
CA ASN A 119 3.10 -5.77 23.20
C ASN A 119 2.95 -6.25 21.75
N SER A 120 2.05 -5.63 20.96
CA SER A 120 1.86 -5.98 19.55
C SER A 120 2.98 -5.43 18.68
N ARG A 121 3.53 -6.26 17.80
CA ARG A 121 4.63 -5.88 16.89
C ARG A 121 4.11 -5.76 15.46
N LEU A 122 3.32 -4.72 15.20
CA LEU A 122 2.80 -4.45 13.86
C LEU A 122 3.82 -3.67 13.02
N SER A 123 3.95 -4.04 11.75
CA SER A 123 4.79 -3.32 10.78
C SER A 123 4.06 -2.08 10.28
N GLY A 124 4.64 -0.89 10.50
CA GLY A 124 4.10 0.35 9.96
C GLY A 124 3.96 0.33 8.44
N ILE A 125 4.94 -0.26 7.74
CA ILE A 125 4.92 -0.42 6.28
C ILE A 125 3.69 -1.25 5.86
N HIS A 126 3.45 -2.38 6.53
CA HIS A 126 2.34 -3.25 6.17
C HIS A 126 1.00 -2.63 6.54
N VAL A 127 0.87 -2.02 7.72
CA VAL A 127 -0.41 -1.42 8.13
C VAL A 127 -0.79 -0.24 7.23
N PHE A 128 0.19 0.56 6.81
CA PHE A 128 -0.03 1.61 5.81
C PHE A 128 -0.07 1.06 4.37
N GLY A 129 0.13 -0.24 4.13
CA GLY A 129 0.12 -0.83 2.79
C GLY A 129 1.13 -0.19 1.82
N LEU A 130 2.27 0.31 2.32
CA LEU A 130 3.25 1.03 1.50
C LEU A 130 4.05 0.10 0.57
N ASP A 131 4.04 -1.20 0.86
CA ASP A 131 4.67 -2.27 0.08
C ASP A 131 3.72 -2.96 -0.91
N ILE A 132 2.50 -2.46 -1.08
CA ILE A 132 1.54 -3.00 -2.06
C ILE A 132 1.97 -2.57 -3.46
N GLU A 133 2.56 -3.50 -4.21
CA GLU A 133 3.20 -3.24 -5.51
C GLU A 133 2.25 -2.68 -6.57
N ILE A 134 1.01 -3.21 -6.68
CA ILE A 134 0.06 -2.72 -7.69
C ILE A 134 -0.27 -1.23 -7.50
N LEU A 135 -0.26 -0.73 -6.26
CA LEU A 135 -0.49 0.69 -6.00
C LEU A 135 0.70 1.54 -6.40
N HIS A 136 1.92 1.01 -6.33
CA HIS A 136 3.09 1.68 -6.88
C HIS A 136 2.99 1.78 -8.41
N GLN A 137 2.75 0.66 -9.08
CA GLN A 137 2.57 0.59 -10.54
C GLN A 137 1.44 1.51 -11.05
N ALA A 138 0.34 1.62 -10.27
CA ALA A 138 -0.76 2.52 -10.59
C ALA A 138 -0.34 4.00 -10.56
N ARG A 139 0.57 4.38 -9.65
CA ARG A 139 1.05 5.77 -9.51
C ARG A 139 2.09 6.15 -10.55
N THR A 140 2.89 5.18 -11.00
CA THR A 140 3.93 5.40 -12.02
C THR A 140 3.42 5.17 -13.45
N GLU A 141 2.12 4.93 -13.62
CA GLU A 141 1.49 4.62 -14.91
C GLU A 141 2.05 3.35 -15.59
N GLU A 142 2.78 2.52 -14.84
CA GLU A 142 3.29 1.23 -15.31
C GLU A 142 2.16 0.20 -15.52
N LEU A 143 1.02 0.41 -14.83
CA LEU A 143 -0.16 -0.43 -14.90
C LEU A 143 -0.76 -0.49 -16.33
N THR A 144 -0.62 0.60 -17.09
CA THR A 144 -1.01 0.68 -18.51
C THR A 144 -0.06 -0.09 -19.43
N ILE A 145 1.24 -0.14 -19.11
CA ILE A 145 2.25 -0.83 -19.92
C ILE A 145 2.04 -2.36 -19.85
N ALA A 146 1.77 -2.90 -18.65
CA ALA A 146 1.53 -4.34 -18.45
C ALA A 146 0.24 -4.86 -19.13
N LYS A 147 -0.79 -4.02 -19.27
CA LYS A 147 -2.01 -4.36 -20.02
C LYS A 147 -1.78 -4.31 -21.54
N THR A 148 -0.94 -3.39 -22.02
CA THR A 148 -0.70 -3.21 -23.46
C THR A 148 0.22 -4.30 -24.03
N THR A 149 1.10 -4.91 -23.23
CA THR A 149 1.98 -6.00 -23.67
C THR A 149 1.28 -7.36 -23.87
N ASN A 150 0.00 -7.48 -23.54
CA ASN A 150 -0.81 -8.67 -23.82
C ASN A 150 -1.63 -8.58 -25.12
N ILE A 151 -1.42 -7.56 -25.96
CA ILE A 151 -2.07 -7.45 -27.26
C ILE A 151 -1.09 -7.87 -28.38
N ASP A 152 -1.31 -9.12 -28.82
CA ASP A 152 -1.08 -9.67 -30.16
C ASP A 152 0.35 -9.99 -30.66
N LYS A 153 0.70 -11.28 -30.59
CA LYS A 153 1.70 -11.93 -31.49
C LYS A 153 1.24 -13.32 -31.97
N ARG A 154 -0.05 -13.53 -32.21
CA ARG A 154 -0.52 -14.75 -32.89
C ARG A 154 -1.55 -14.44 -33.96
N LYS A 155 -1.10 -13.76 -35.01
CA LYS A 155 -1.62 -13.99 -36.37
C LYS A 155 -0.44 -14.28 -37.30
N ARG A 156 -0.37 -15.54 -37.74
CA ARG A 156 0.45 -15.95 -38.90
C ARG A 156 -0.09 -15.22 -40.15
N PRO A 157 0.75 -14.76 -41.08
CA PRO A 157 0.29 -14.47 -42.42
C PRO A 157 -0.15 -15.79 -43.09
N LEU A 158 -1.36 -15.83 -43.66
CA LEU A 158 -1.69 -16.85 -44.65
C LEU A 158 -0.86 -16.54 -45.90
N SER A 159 0.07 -17.43 -46.27
CA SER A 159 0.69 -17.41 -47.59
C SER A 159 -0.38 -17.74 -48.63
N GLU A 160 -0.58 -16.81 -49.56
CA GLU A 160 -1.42 -17.00 -50.74
C GLU A 160 -0.95 -18.20 -51.55
N VAL A 161 -1.92 -19.03 -51.94
CA VAL A 161 -1.76 -20.14 -52.88
C VAL A 161 -1.62 -19.54 -54.27
N SER A 162 -0.47 -19.76 -54.91
CA SER A 162 -0.33 -19.54 -56.35
C SER A 162 -0.42 -20.88 -57.08
N VAL A 163 -1.51 -21.03 -57.83
CA VAL A 163 -1.72 -22.08 -58.83
C VAL A 163 -1.09 -21.61 -60.13
N SER A 164 -0.16 -22.40 -60.70
CA SER A 164 0.07 -22.61 -62.13
C SER A 164 1.11 -23.70 -62.33
#